data_AF-A0A969BC79-F1
#
_entry.id   AF-A0A969BC79-F1
#
_cell.length_a   1.000
_cell.length_b   1.000
_cell.length_c   1.000
_cell.angle_alpha   90.00
_cell.angle_beta   90.00
_cell.angle_gamma   90.00
#
_symmetry.space_group_name_H-M   'P 1'
#
loop_
_entity.id
_entity.type
_entity.pdbx_description
1 polymer ?
#
loop_
_entity_poly.entity_id
_entity_poly.type
_entity_poly.pdbx_seq_one_letter_code
_entity_poly.pdbx_strand_id
1 'polypeptide(L)'
;MNNIYRYIIIGVTVAAIVFTLWYFQSIVAYVLISSILSLIGKPLVDLLGKIKYKRFSVPISIRALITLIALWALVVTFFRVFIPLIAHQANELSAINVNDVITGLQEPIAKFEELYNKYSIDKDRAFSIERFVNDKIASFLSFSLVSNFFGSLAGWLGNIFIASFSISFITFFFLKDTSLFGNTICYWCQPNTNNPLPGRLPRYATCCTVILLAFVCR
;
A
#
# COMPACT_ATOMS: atom_id res chain seq x y z
N MET A 1 -37.68 31.43 -7.17
CA MET A 1 -37.05 30.29 -7.89
C MET A 1 -37.75 29.03 -7.45
N ASN A 2 -38.28 28.24 -8.39
CA ASN A 2 -39.10 27.07 -8.07
C ASN A 2 -38.26 26.03 -7.31
N ASN A 3 -38.73 25.56 -6.15
CA ASN A 3 -38.00 24.63 -5.29
C ASN A 3 -37.58 23.34 -6.04
N ILE A 4 -38.34 22.96 -7.07
CA ILE A 4 -38.02 21.87 -8.03
C ILE A 4 -36.62 22.00 -8.63
N TYR A 5 -36.22 23.19 -9.10
CA TYR A 5 -34.92 23.37 -9.76
C TYR A 5 -33.76 23.18 -8.78
N ARG A 6 -33.97 23.56 -7.50
CA ARG A 6 -32.97 23.38 -6.45
C ARG A 6 -32.72 21.89 -6.19
N TYR A 7 -33.76 21.05 -6.17
CA TYR A 7 -33.61 19.60 -6.02
C TYR A 7 -32.95 18.95 -7.24
N ILE A 8 -33.30 19.36 -8.46
CA ILE A 8 -32.67 18.85 -9.69
C ILE A 8 -31.17 19.18 -9.71
N ILE A 9 -30.78 20.41 -9.36
CA ILE A 9 -29.37 20.82 -9.30
C ILE A 9 -28.60 20.02 -8.25
N ILE A 10 -29.17 19.80 -7.07
CA ILE A 10 -28.53 18.98 -6.03
C ILE A 10 -28.39 17.53 -6.51
N GLY A 11 -29.43 16.96 -7.13
CA GLY A 11 -29.41 15.60 -7.66
C GLY A 11 -28.32 15.40 -8.73
N VAL A 12 -28.23 16.33 -9.69
CA VAL A 12 -27.18 16.31 -10.73
C VAL A 12 -25.78 16.45 -10.10
N THR A 13 -25.63 17.33 -9.12
CA THR A 13 -24.34 17.53 -8.42
C THR A 13 -23.89 16.27 -7.69
N VAL A 14 -24.79 15.64 -6.93
CA VAL A 14 -24.49 14.40 -6.20
C VAL A 14 -24.19 13.27 -7.17
N ALA A 15 -24.98 13.12 -8.24
CA ALA A 15 -24.73 12.12 -9.28
C ALA A 15 -23.36 12.31 -9.95
N ALA A 16 -22.98 13.56 -10.27
CA ALA A 16 -21.66 13.87 -10.83
C ALA A 16 -20.51 13.54 -9.87
N ILE A 17 -20.67 13.82 -8.56
CA ILE A 17 -19.68 13.47 -7.54
C ILE A 17 -19.53 11.94 -7.43
N VAL A 18 -20.65 11.21 -7.33
CA VAL A 18 -20.62 9.74 -7.23
C VAL A 18 -19.99 9.11 -8.48
N PHE A 19 -20.35 9.61 -9.67
CA PHE A 19 -19.76 9.17 -10.93
C PHE A 19 -18.25 9.45 -10.98
N THR A 20 -17.81 10.63 -10.52
CA THR A 20 -16.39 10.99 -10.44
C THR A 20 -15.64 10.09 -9.45
N LEU A 21 -16.21 9.82 -8.28
CA LEU A 21 -15.60 8.93 -7.28
C LEU A 21 -15.47 7.49 -7.77
N TRP A 22 -16.45 7.01 -8.54
CA TRP A 22 -16.39 5.68 -9.15
C TRP A 22 -15.34 5.60 -10.25
N TYR A 23 -15.24 6.63 -11.10
CA TYR A 23 -14.22 6.71 -12.16
C TYR A 23 -12.80 6.78 -11.59
N PHE A 24 -12.58 7.53 -10.51
CA PHE A 24 -11.26 7.71 -9.87
C PHE A 24 -11.07 6.87 -8.60
N GLN A 25 -11.65 5.66 -8.55
CA GLN A 25 -11.60 4.79 -7.36
C GLN A 25 -10.17 4.59 -6.81
N SER A 26 -9.17 4.45 -7.69
CA SER A 26 -7.77 4.29 -7.27
C SER A 26 -7.24 5.51 -6.50
N ILE A 27 -7.59 6.72 -6.92
CA ILE A 27 -7.19 7.96 -6.22
C ILE A 27 -7.88 8.03 -4.86
N VAL A 28 -9.18 7.70 -4.81
CA VAL A 28 -9.93 7.65 -3.54
C VAL A 28 -9.31 6.65 -2.56
N ALA A 29 -8.91 5.47 -3.04
CA ALA A 29 -8.20 4.48 -2.22
C ALA A 29 -6.87 5.04 -1.66
N TYR A 30 -6.08 5.76 -2.47
CA TYR A 30 -4.84 6.39 -2.01
C TYR A 30 -5.09 7.44 -0.93
N VAL A 31 -6.16 8.24 -1.05
CA VAL A 31 -6.57 9.22 -0.04
C VAL A 31 -7.01 8.55 1.27
N LEU A 32 -7.75 7.43 1.20
CA LEU A 32 -8.15 6.68 2.41
C LEU A 32 -6.94 6.07 3.13
N ILE A 33 -6.03 5.42 2.39
CA ILE A 33 -4.82 4.82 2.96
C ILE A 33 -3.95 5.89 3.62
N SER A 34 -3.70 7.00 2.93
CA SER A 34 -2.93 8.12 3.48
C SER A 34 -3.60 8.79 4.68
N SER A 35 -4.93 8.81 4.75
CA SER A 35 -5.67 9.29 5.92
C SER A 35 -5.40 8.42 7.16
N ILE A 36 -5.46 7.09 7.02
CA ILE A 36 -5.13 6.15 8.10
C ILE A 36 -3.66 6.30 8.51
N LEU A 37 -2.75 6.38 7.53
CA LEU A 37 -1.32 6.57 7.77
C LEU A 37 -1.04 7.89 8.50
N SER A 38 -1.80 8.94 8.17
CA SER A 38 -1.71 10.24 8.83
C SER A 38 -2.17 10.20 10.28
N LEU A 39 -3.25 9.46 10.57
CA LEU A 39 -3.73 9.28 11.94
C LEU A 39 -2.68 8.61 12.83
N ILE A 40 -2.00 7.59 12.30
CA ILE A 40 -0.89 6.89 12.99
C ILE A 40 0.36 7.78 13.06
N GLY A 41 0.66 8.54 12.01
CA GLY A 41 1.83 9.41 11.93
C GLY A 41 1.76 10.65 12.83
N LYS A 42 0.56 11.15 13.13
CA LYS A 42 0.35 12.37 13.93
C LYS A 42 1.01 12.33 15.32
N PRO A 43 0.83 11.29 16.16
CA PRO A 43 1.54 11.21 17.44
C PRO A 43 3.06 11.19 17.26
N LEU A 44 3.59 10.57 16.20
CA LEU A 44 5.03 10.65 15.89
C LEU A 44 5.46 12.09 15.57
N VAL A 45 4.66 12.85 14.80
CA VAL A 45 4.96 14.25 14.48
C VAL A 45 5.01 15.08 15.74
N ASP A 46 4.02 14.91 16.62
CA ASP A 46 3.91 15.63 17.88
C ASP A 46 5.03 15.27 18.85
N LEU A 47 5.43 13.99 18.92
CA LEU A 47 6.59 13.55 19.69
C LEU A 47 7.87 14.24 19.21
N LEU A 48 8.06 14.32 17.89
CA LEU A 48 9.19 15.03 17.29
C LEU A 48 9.17 16.54 17.55
N GLY A 49 8.00 17.12 17.78
CA GLY A 49 7.85 18.54 18.16
C GLY A 49 8.12 18.86 19.61
N LYS A 50 7.91 17.89 20.49
CA LYS A 50 8.23 18.03 21.92
C LYS A 50 9.74 18.09 22.13
N ILE A 51 10.52 17.47 21.25
CA ILE A 51 11.98 17.61 21.19
C ILE A 51 12.33 19.01 20.66
N LYS A 52 12.21 20.01 21.54
CA LYS A 52 12.68 21.37 21.25
C LYS A 52 14.18 21.42 21.49
N TYR A 53 14.97 21.41 20.41
CA TYR A 53 16.39 21.73 20.48
C TYR A 53 16.57 23.25 20.62
N LYS A 54 16.37 23.72 21.86
CA LYS A 54 16.78 24.98 22.52
C LYS A 54 16.51 26.34 21.84
N ARG A 55 16.76 26.50 20.52
CA ARG A 55 16.65 27.80 19.82
C ARG A 55 16.26 27.74 18.34
N PHE A 56 16.18 26.54 17.73
CA PHE A 56 15.72 26.37 16.34
C PHE A 56 14.30 25.78 16.32
N SER A 57 13.31 26.60 15.97
CA SER A 57 11.96 26.12 15.68
C SER A 57 11.97 25.43 14.32
N VAL A 58 12.05 24.09 14.32
CA VAL A 58 11.92 23.31 13.09
C VAL A 58 10.52 23.53 12.51
N PRO A 59 10.39 23.98 11.24
CA PRO A 59 9.09 24.18 10.61
C PRO A 59 8.31 22.85 10.58
N ILE A 60 6.99 22.94 10.69
CA ILE A 60 6.09 21.77 10.74
C ILE A 60 6.30 20.81 9.55
N SER A 61 6.63 21.35 8.38
CA SER A 61 6.94 20.59 7.17
C SER A 61 8.13 19.65 7.35
N ILE A 62 9.20 20.07 8.03
CA ILE A 62 10.39 19.21 8.23
C ILE A 62 10.06 18.09 9.21
N ARG A 63 9.28 18.38 10.26
CA ARG A 63 8.81 17.35 11.20
C ARG A 63 7.97 16.29 10.49
N ALA A 64 7.02 16.72 9.66
CA ALA A 64 6.18 15.83 8.84
C ALA A 64 7.00 14.97 7.86
N LEU A 65 8.04 15.55 7.24
CA LEU A 65 8.91 14.81 6.34
C LEU A 65 9.70 13.71 7.06
N ILE A 66 10.30 14.04 8.22
CA ILE A 66 11.05 13.06 9.01
C ILE A 66 10.15 11.92 9.46
N THR A 67 8.92 12.21 9.90
CA THR A 67 7.97 11.16 10.28
C THR A 67 7.50 10.31 9.12
N LEU A 68 7.33 10.89 7.92
CA LEU A 68 6.99 10.11 6.73
C LEU A 68 8.09 9.12 6.37
N ILE A 69 9.35 9.58 6.42
CA ILE A 69 10.52 8.73 6.20
C ILE A 69 10.59 7.64 7.28
N ALA A 70 10.33 7.99 8.54
CA ALA A 70 10.29 7.04 9.65
C ALA A 70 9.19 5.98 9.47
N LEU A 71 8.00 6.36 8.98
CA LEU A 71 6.92 5.43 8.67
C LEU A 71 7.33 4.45 7.56
N TRP A 72 7.93 4.94 6.47
CA TRP A 72 8.47 4.07 5.42
C TRP A 72 9.57 3.14 5.93
N ALA A 73 10.48 3.66 6.74
CA ALA A 73 11.54 2.86 7.36
C ALA A 73 10.97 1.78 8.29
N LEU A 74 9.88 2.05 9.01
CA LEU A 74 9.18 1.07 9.84
C LEU A 74 8.60 -0.06 8.98
N VAL A 75 7.94 0.28 7.87
CA VAL A 75 7.39 -0.72 6.94
C VAL A 75 8.49 -1.60 6.34
N VAL A 76 9.57 -0.99 5.84
CA VAL A 76 10.70 -1.74 5.26
C VAL A 76 11.38 -2.62 6.32
N THR A 77 11.58 -2.10 7.53
CA THR A 77 12.14 -2.86 8.66
C THR A 77 11.25 -4.04 9.03
N PHE A 78 9.92 -3.85 9.04
CA PHE A 78 8.97 -4.92 9.32
C PHE A 78 9.11 -6.08 8.32
N PHE A 79 9.12 -5.79 7.01
CA PHE A 79 9.33 -6.82 5.99
C PHE A 79 10.70 -7.49 6.12
N ARG A 80 11.76 -6.72 6.40
CA ARG A 80 13.11 -7.25 6.57
C ARG A 80 13.22 -8.25 7.72
N VAL A 81 12.46 -8.07 8.80
CA VAL A 81 12.43 -9.00 9.94
C VAL A 81 11.46 -10.16 9.69
N PHE A 82 10.33 -9.89 9.07
CA PHE A 82 9.27 -10.89 8.86
C PHE A 82 9.64 -11.95 7.83
N ILE A 83 10.29 -11.57 6.72
CA ILE A 83 10.74 -12.51 5.67
C ILE A 83 11.67 -13.61 6.22
N PRO A 84 12.79 -13.28 6.92
CA PRO A 84 13.66 -14.32 7.47
C PRO A 84 12.96 -15.10 8.57
N LEU A 85 12.07 -14.49 9.36
CA LEU A 85 11.34 -15.20 10.41
C LEU A 85 10.45 -16.32 9.83
N ILE A 86 9.75 -16.04 8.72
CA ILE A 86 9.02 -17.07 7.99
C ILE A 86 9.97 -18.09 7.37
N ALA A 87 11.07 -17.64 6.77
CA ALA A 87 12.04 -18.55 6.15
C ALA A 87 12.66 -19.52 7.16
N HIS A 88 13.01 -19.06 8.36
CA HIS A 88 13.49 -19.90 9.45
C HIS A 88 12.42 -20.90 9.87
N GLN A 89 11.17 -20.46 10.05
CA GLN A 89 10.07 -21.35 10.39
C GLN A 89 9.81 -22.41 9.29
N ALA A 90 9.92 -22.01 8.02
CA ALA A 90 9.77 -22.91 6.88
C ALA A 90 10.94 -23.89 6.76
N ASN A 91 12.17 -23.47 7.10
CA ASN A 91 13.34 -24.33 7.05
C ASN A 91 13.29 -25.41 8.14
N GLU A 92 12.80 -25.11 9.35
CA GLU A 92 12.58 -26.12 10.40
C GLU A 92 11.49 -27.13 10.00
N LEU A 93 10.45 -26.69 9.27
CA LEU A 93 9.44 -27.58 8.69
C LEU A 93 9.96 -28.40 7.51
N SER A 94 10.93 -27.87 6.76
CA SER A 94 11.54 -28.53 5.58
C SER A 94 12.71 -29.45 5.97
N ALA A 95 13.37 -29.20 7.10
CA ALA A 95 14.42 -30.06 7.65
C ALA A 95 13.88 -31.45 8.04
N ILE A 96 12.55 -31.56 8.22
CA ILE A 96 11.83 -32.82 8.19
C ILE A 96 11.55 -33.15 6.72
N ASN A 97 12.44 -33.93 6.09
CA ASN A 97 12.26 -34.66 4.82
C ASN A 97 12.42 -33.92 3.47
N VAL A 98 13.26 -32.89 3.32
CA VAL A 98 13.70 -32.49 1.95
C VAL A 98 14.64 -33.54 1.30
N ASN A 99 15.45 -34.25 2.10
CA ASN A 99 16.35 -35.29 1.57
C ASN A 99 15.61 -36.54 1.07
N ASP A 100 14.47 -36.90 1.68
CA ASP A 100 13.64 -38.03 1.24
C ASP A 100 12.87 -37.74 -0.06
N VAL A 101 12.52 -36.47 -0.31
CA VAL A 101 11.84 -36.06 -1.55
C VAL A 101 12.80 -36.12 -2.74
N ILE A 102 14.06 -35.75 -2.55
CA ILE A 102 15.07 -35.76 -3.63
C ILE A 102 15.50 -37.19 -3.97
N THR A 103 15.68 -38.07 -2.99
CA THR A 103 15.97 -39.49 -3.24
C THR A 103 14.78 -40.22 -3.86
N GLY A 104 13.55 -39.88 -3.47
CA GLY A 104 12.31 -40.40 -4.08
C GLY A 104 12.05 -39.94 -5.52
N LEU A 105 12.72 -38.88 -5.98
CA LEU A 105 12.60 -38.35 -7.35
C LEU A 105 13.62 -38.94 -8.33
N GLN A 106 14.72 -39.54 -7.86
CA GLN A 106 15.71 -40.16 -8.73
C GLN A 106 15.18 -41.43 -9.43
N GLU A 107 14.38 -42.23 -8.72
CA GLU A 107 13.77 -43.45 -9.27
C GLU A 107 12.74 -43.21 -10.39
N PRO A 108 11.78 -42.27 -10.28
CA PRO A 108 10.83 -42.01 -11.37
C PRO A 108 11.54 -41.46 -12.60
N ILE A 109 12.56 -40.60 -12.46
CA ILE A 109 13.30 -40.02 -13.60
C ILE A 109 14.00 -41.13 -14.41
N ALA A 110 14.68 -42.07 -13.75
CA ALA A 110 15.34 -43.19 -14.44
C ALA A 110 14.34 -44.14 -15.12
N LYS A 111 13.17 -44.38 -14.49
CA LYS A 111 12.10 -45.20 -15.08
C LYS A 111 11.46 -44.54 -16.31
N PHE A 112 11.35 -43.21 -16.34
CA PHE A 112 10.87 -42.49 -17.52
C PHE A 112 11.83 -42.61 -18.71
N GLU A 113 13.13 -42.55 -18.45
CA GLU A 113 14.17 -42.66 -19.49
C GLU A 113 14.22 -44.07 -20.11
N GLU A 114 14.06 -45.11 -19.28
CA GLU A 114 14.03 -46.50 -19.76
C GLU A 114 12.74 -46.84 -20.52
N LEU A 115 11.57 -46.34 -20.06
CA LEU A 115 10.30 -46.55 -20.77
C LEU A 115 10.28 -45.86 -22.14
N TYR A 116 10.88 -44.67 -22.21
CA TYR A 116 10.96 -43.88 -23.44
C TYR A 116 11.88 -44.51 -24.49
N ASN A 117 13.04 -45.02 -24.06
CA ASN A 117 13.98 -45.74 -24.94
C ASN A 117 13.47 -47.10 -25.40
N LYS A 118 12.61 -47.76 -24.61
CA LYS A 118 12.03 -49.06 -24.97
C LYS A 118 10.86 -48.97 -25.95
N TYR A 119 10.14 -47.85 -25.97
CA TYR A 119 8.97 -47.67 -26.85
C TYR A 119 9.28 -46.90 -28.14
N SER A 120 10.38 -46.15 -28.19
CA SER A 120 10.79 -45.40 -29.38
C SER A 120 11.60 -46.28 -30.35
N ILE A 121 10.91 -46.98 -31.24
CA ILE A 121 11.48 -47.53 -32.49
C ILE A 121 11.73 -46.36 -33.44
N ASP A 122 12.75 -45.55 -33.18
CA ASP A 122 13.31 -44.65 -34.20
C ASP A 122 14.77 -44.36 -33.86
N LYS A 123 15.67 -45.12 -34.48
CA LYS A 123 17.12 -44.98 -34.35
C LYS A 123 17.68 -43.75 -35.09
N ASP A 124 16.83 -42.92 -35.70
CA ASP A 124 17.26 -41.76 -36.49
C ASP A 124 16.74 -40.41 -35.97
N ARG A 125 16.01 -40.43 -34.86
CA ARG A 125 15.77 -39.25 -34.02
C ARG A 125 16.27 -39.55 -32.64
N ALA A 126 17.58 -39.40 -32.45
CA ALA A 126 18.06 -38.97 -31.15
C ALA A 126 17.15 -37.81 -30.73
N PHE A 127 16.35 -38.01 -29.68
CA PHE A 127 15.60 -36.94 -29.05
C PHE A 127 16.66 -36.05 -28.40
N SER A 128 17.34 -35.26 -29.23
CA SER A 128 18.31 -34.28 -28.81
C SER A 128 17.47 -33.21 -28.14
N ILE A 129 17.36 -33.31 -26.81
CA ILE A 129 16.86 -32.25 -25.94
C ILE A 129 17.49 -30.92 -26.38
N GLU A 130 18.75 -30.93 -26.83
CA GLU A 130 19.42 -29.80 -27.47
C GLU A 130 18.68 -29.14 -28.63
N ARG A 131 17.99 -29.87 -29.53
CA ARG A 131 17.27 -29.26 -30.67
C ARG A 131 15.92 -28.69 -30.25
N PHE A 132 15.20 -29.36 -29.36
CA PHE A 132 13.94 -28.86 -28.81
C PHE A 132 14.16 -27.67 -27.87
N VAL A 133 15.23 -27.72 -27.06
CA VAL A 133 15.75 -26.61 -26.26
C VAL A 133 16.19 -25.50 -27.18
N ASN A 134 17.06 -25.70 -28.18
CA ASN A 134 17.49 -24.57 -29.01
C ASN A 134 16.33 -23.93 -29.80
N ASP A 135 15.43 -24.68 -30.43
CA ASP A 135 14.36 -24.06 -31.23
C ASP A 135 13.27 -23.39 -30.40
N LYS A 136 12.85 -23.97 -29.27
CA LYS A 136 11.83 -23.36 -28.40
C LYS A 136 12.40 -22.44 -27.33
N ILE A 137 13.61 -22.68 -26.83
CA ILE A 137 14.20 -21.82 -25.80
C ILE A 137 14.93 -20.65 -26.44
N ALA A 138 15.60 -20.78 -27.61
CA ALA A 138 16.22 -19.61 -28.25
C ALA A 138 15.19 -18.63 -28.84
N SER A 139 14.07 -19.13 -29.40
CA SER A 139 12.99 -18.27 -29.94
C SER A 139 12.17 -17.60 -28.84
N PHE A 140 12.00 -18.25 -27.68
CA PHE A 140 11.35 -17.64 -26.53
C PHE A 140 12.32 -16.74 -25.72
N LEU A 141 13.59 -17.11 -25.50
CA LEU A 141 14.54 -16.37 -24.66
C LEU A 141 15.06 -15.07 -25.26
N SER A 142 15.16 -14.93 -26.58
CA SER A 142 16.07 -13.92 -27.14
C SER A 142 15.52 -12.49 -27.14
N PHE A 143 14.22 -12.29 -27.35
CA PHE A 143 13.66 -10.93 -27.39
C PHE A 143 12.26 -10.83 -26.79
N SER A 144 11.39 -11.82 -27.00
CA SER A 144 10.01 -11.78 -26.49
C SER A 144 9.94 -11.97 -24.98
N LEU A 145 10.62 -12.99 -24.40
CA LEU A 145 10.64 -13.15 -22.94
C LEU A 145 11.34 -11.99 -22.24
N VAL A 146 12.45 -11.49 -22.81
CA VAL A 146 13.15 -10.32 -22.28
C VAL A 146 12.23 -9.09 -22.33
N SER A 147 11.68 -8.74 -23.49
CA SER A 147 10.81 -7.56 -23.62
C SER A 147 9.54 -7.67 -22.76
N ASN A 148 8.90 -8.84 -22.69
CA ASN A 148 7.73 -9.07 -21.84
C ASN A 148 8.07 -9.06 -20.34
N PHE A 149 9.22 -9.61 -19.94
CA PHE A 149 9.70 -9.54 -18.56
C PHE A 149 10.01 -8.10 -18.16
N PHE A 150 10.76 -7.37 -18.98
CA PHE A 150 11.07 -5.95 -18.74
C PHE A 150 9.81 -5.09 -18.77
N GLY A 151 8.87 -5.34 -19.69
CA GLY A 151 7.60 -4.64 -19.76
C GLY A 151 6.70 -4.92 -18.56
N SER A 152 6.63 -6.17 -18.11
CA SER A 152 5.87 -6.56 -16.92
C SER A 152 6.50 -6.02 -15.65
N LEU A 153 7.84 -6.12 -15.52
CA LEU A 153 8.58 -5.58 -14.39
C LEU A 153 8.49 -4.06 -14.34
N ALA A 154 8.65 -3.37 -15.47
CA ALA A 154 8.50 -1.92 -15.57
C ALA A 154 7.06 -1.49 -15.28
N GLY A 155 6.06 -2.25 -15.74
CA GLY A 155 4.64 -2.00 -15.41
C GLY A 155 4.36 -2.17 -13.92
N TRP A 156 4.87 -3.25 -13.31
CA TRP A 156 4.75 -3.49 -11.87
C TRP A 156 5.45 -2.41 -11.05
N LEU A 157 6.70 -2.11 -11.36
CA LEU A 157 7.47 -1.07 -10.69
C LEU A 157 6.86 0.31 -10.91
N GLY A 158 6.36 0.61 -12.10
CA GLY A 158 5.68 1.87 -12.41
C GLY A 158 4.40 2.06 -11.60
N ASN A 159 3.56 1.02 -11.50
CA ASN A 159 2.36 1.05 -10.68
C ASN A 159 2.66 1.17 -9.18
N ILE A 160 3.67 0.45 -8.68
CA ILE A 160 4.10 0.58 -7.28
C ILE A 160 4.70 1.96 -7.02
N PHE A 161 5.51 2.47 -7.94
CA PHE A 161 6.15 3.78 -7.82
C PHE A 161 5.12 4.90 -7.81
N ILE A 162 4.13 4.88 -8.73
CA ILE A 162 3.08 5.91 -8.76
C ILE A 162 2.21 5.85 -7.50
N ALA A 163 1.88 4.65 -7.01
CA ALA A 163 1.09 4.48 -5.80
C ALA A 163 1.89 4.96 -4.57
N SER A 164 3.13 4.50 -4.41
CA SER A 164 4.01 4.87 -3.29
C SER A 164 4.28 6.38 -3.25
N PHE A 165 4.59 6.99 -4.38
CA PHE A 165 4.84 8.42 -4.50
C PHE A 165 3.58 9.24 -4.18
N SER A 166 2.43 8.87 -4.76
CA SER A 166 1.16 9.55 -4.51
C SER A 166 0.74 9.46 -3.04
N ILE A 167 0.77 8.26 -2.44
CA ILE A 167 0.42 8.06 -1.03
C ILE A 167 1.36 8.85 -0.11
N SER A 168 2.67 8.84 -0.40
CA SER A 168 3.66 9.59 0.38
C SER A 168 3.41 11.08 0.34
N PHE A 169 3.10 11.62 -0.84
CA PHE A 169 2.80 13.03 -1.02
C PHE A 169 1.52 13.45 -0.29
N ILE A 170 0.43 12.69 -0.43
CA ILE A 170 -0.83 12.99 0.25
C ILE A 170 -0.66 12.90 1.76
N THR A 171 0.01 11.85 2.24
CA THR A 171 0.32 11.66 3.68
C THR A 171 1.15 12.82 4.21
N PHE A 172 2.19 13.24 3.50
CA PHE A 172 3.00 14.41 3.85
C PHE A 172 2.15 15.66 4.03
N PHE A 173 1.26 15.96 3.08
CA PHE A 173 0.37 17.12 3.15
C PHE A 173 -0.58 17.03 4.36
N PHE A 174 -1.14 15.86 4.64
CA PHE A 174 -2.01 15.67 5.81
C PHE A 174 -1.24 15.81 7.14
N LEU A 175 -0.01 15.32 7.23
CA LEU A 175 0.85 15.51 8.41
C LEU A 175 1.31 16.96 8.56
N LYS A 176 1.58 17.65 7.46
CA LYS A 176 2.02 19.05 7.44
C LYS A 176 0.88 19.99 7.85
N ASP A 177 -0.30 19.85 7.26
CA ASP A 177 -1.46 20.72 7.49
C ASP A 177 -2.44 20.12 8.52
N THR A 178 -1.95 19.97 9.76
CA THR A 178 -2.77 19.53 10.91
C THR A 178 -3.89 20.52 11.27
N SER A 179 -3.87 21.74 10.75
CA SER A 179 -4.88 22.79 10.98
C SER A 179 -6.11 22.69 10.07
N LEU A 180 -6.05 21.95 8.95
CA LEU A 180 -7.20 21.84 8.03
C LEU A 180 -8.36 21.07 8.67
N PHE A 181 -8.08 19.97 9.38
CA PHE A 181 -9.12 19.24 10.11
C PHE A 181 -9.60 20.00 11.35
N GLY A 182 -8.67 20.57 12.13
CA GLY A 182 -9.01 21.31 13.35
C GLY A 182 -9.87 22.54 13.09
N ASN A 183 -9.53 23.34 12.08
CA ASN A 183 -10.28 24.56 11.77
C ASN A 183 -11.59 24.30 11.02
N THR A 184 -11.63 23.29 10.14
CA THR A 184 -12.89 22.94 9.45
C THR A 184 -13.91 22.43 10.47
N ILE A 185 -13.52 21.51 11.36
CA ILE A 185 -14.40 21.00 12.43
C ILE A 185 -14.79 22.12 13.41
N CYS A 186 -13.88 23.03 13.75
CA CYS A 186 -14.21 24.19 14.59
C CYS A 186 -15.19 25.16 13.92
N TYR A 187 -15.16 25.30 12.59
CA TYR A 187 -16.12 26.15 11.87
C TYR A 187 -17.54 25.56 11.91
N TRP A 188 -17.65 24.23 11.79
CA TRP A 188 -18.92 23.51 11.96
C TRP A 188 -19.42 23.50 13.41
N CYS A 189 -18.51 23.67 14.38
CA CYS A 189 -18.79 23.69 15.82
C CYS A 189 -18.77 25.11 16.40
N GLN A 190 -19.04 26.15 15.61
CA GLN A 190 -19.21 27.49 16.16
C GLN A 190 -20.66 27.63 16.68
N PRO A 191 -20.88 27.72 18.00
CA PRO A 191 -22.20 27.97 18.53
C PRO A 191 -22.64 29.38 18.12
N ASN A 192 -23.92 29.48 17.75
CA ASN A 192 -24.60 30.74 17.44
C ASN A 192 -24.38 31.74 18.58
N THR A 193 -23.98 32.97 18.27
CA THR A 193 -23.46 34.02 19.18
C THR A 193 -24.46 34.56 20.22
N ASN A 194 -25.59 33.89 20.42
CA ASN A 194 -26.73 34.39 21.18
C ASN A 194 -26.76 33.89 22.64
N ASN A 195 -25.83 33.00 23.03
CA ASN A 195 -25.69 32.52 24.40
C ASN A 195 -24.21 32.31 24.79
N PRO A 196 -23.54 33.28 25.44
CA PRO A 196 -22.17 33.09 25.90
C PRO A 196 -22.13 32.04 27.03
N LEU A 197 -21.39 30.95 26.81
CA LEU A 197 -21.13 29.92 27.83
C LEU A 197 -20.27 30.50 28.96
N PRO A 198 -20.61 30.29 30.24
CA PRO A 198 -19.80 30.73 31.36
C PRO A 198 -18.57 29.81 31.51
N GLY A 199 -17.39 30.40 31.42
CA GLY A 199 -16.13 29.73 31.77
C GLY A 199 -15.27 29.35 30.57
N ARG A 200 -14.02 29.85 30.57
CA ARG A 200 -12.98 29.47 29.61
C ARG A 200 -12.57 28.01 29.85
N LEU A 201 -13.28 27.08 29.22
CA LEU A 201 -12.79 25.72 29.05
C LEU A 201 -11.67 25.72 28.00
N PRO A 202 -10.55 25.01 28.24
CA PRO A 202 -9.47 24.94 27.26
C PRO A 202 -9.96 24.23 26.00
N ARG A 203 -9.79 24.94 24.87
CA ARG A 203 -10.33 24.70 23.53
C ARG A 203 -9.99 23.34 22.88
N TYR A 204 -9.17 22.51 23.55
CA TYR A 204 -8.79 21.17 23.09
C TYR A 204 -9.62 20.03 23.70
N ALA A 205 -10.24 20.23 24.87
CA ALA A 205 -10.93 19.16 25.60
C ALA A 205 -12.38 18.93 25.10
N THR A 206 -13.05 19.99 24.65
CA THR A 206 -14.43 19.89 24.15
C THR A 206 -14.53 19.24 22.78
N CYS A 207 -13.50 19.34 21.94
CA CYS A 207 -13.53 18.78 20.58
C CYS A 207 -13.28 17.26 20.58
N CYS A 208 -12.39 16.77 21.45
CA CYS A 208 -12.03 15.35 21.52
C CYS A 208 -13.18 14.49 22.07
N THR A 209 -13.91 15.01 23.06
CA THR A 209 -15.02 14.28 23.71
C THR A 209 -16.23 14.14 22.79
N VAL A 210 -16.49 15.14 21.92
CA VAL A 210 -17.64 15.14 21.01
C VAL A 210 -17.42 14.24 19.79
N ILE A 211 -16.19 14.12 19.27
CA ILE A 211 -15.88 13.19 18.16
C ILE A 211 -15.96 11.72 18.63
N LEU A 212 -15.50 11.42 19.86
CA LEU A 212 -15.64 10.08 20.44
C LEU A 212 -17.13 9.74 20.69
N LEU A 213 -17.93 10.71 21.16
CA LEU A 213 -19.38 10.54 21.32
C LEU A 213 -20.12 10.38 19.98
N ALA A 214 -19.70 11.06 18.91
CA ALA A 214 -20.34 10.93 17.60
C ALA A 214 -20.04 9.60 16.88
N PHE A 215 -18.89 8.96 17.16
CA PHE A 215 -18.54 7.64 16.60
C PHE A 215 -19.07 6.47 17.46
N VAL A 216 -19.29 6.68 18.76
CA VAL A 216 -19.84 5.67 19.69
C VAL A 216 -21.38 5.75 19.80
N CYS A 217 -22.01 6.87 19.41
CA CYS A 217 -23.47 7.06 19.47
C CYS A 217 -24.15 6.99 18.09
N ARG A 218 -23.56 6.24 17.13
CA ARG A 218 -24.25 5.75 15.94
C ARG A 218 -24.37 4.23 16.00
#